data_AF-A0A6L8BJY2-F1
#
_entry.id   AF-A0A6L8BJY2-F1
#
_cell.length_a   1.000
_cell.length_b   1.000
_cell.length_c   1.000
_cell.angle_alpha   90.00
_cell.angle_beta   90.00
_cell.angle_gamma   90.00
#
_symmetry.space_group_name_H-M   'P 1'
#
loop_
_entity.id
_entity.type
_entity.pdbx_description
1 polymer ?
#
loop_
_entity_poly.entity_id
_entity_poly.type
_entity_poly.pdbx_seq_one_letter_code
_entity_poly.pdbx_strand_id
1 'polypeptide(L)'
;MIGNPPFLGGKLLIGGLGEDYVSRMFAAWQGRIPREADLVCYWFVKAGEQVAAGATQRVGLVATNSIRGGANRRALQAATDGRPIFDAWPDEPWVIDGAAVRVSLVCFSGPDDAYKREKRMDGEPADEIHSDLTASRDGAGIDLTGAKRIPRNIGVAFMGDTKGGPFDVPGDLAREWLRLPANPNGRTNADVLKPWVNGMDLTRRPAGKWIVDFGWEMTEADAALFEAPFAHVREHVWPMRQRNRREAYRLNWWRHVEPRQGMWRALDGLPRFILTPRVAKHRLFVWCDAGVCPDSATIVIARDDDVTFGILHSRFHEAWSLRLGTWLGKGNDPRYTPTTTFETFPFPVGLSPDISGADYADDPRGIAIEEAARRLVELRDRWLNPPEWVEWVDEPVPGYPKRPVARSDTAAKELKARTLTNLYNARPQWLIDAHAALDSAVAAAYGWDAGISEQKALRNLLVLNAAGGKS
;
A
#
# COMPACT_ATOMS: atom_id res chain seq x y z
N MET A 1 20.90 28.43 -9.98
CA MET A 1 20.58 27.36 -10.95
C MET A 1 19.07 27.19 -11.02
N ILE A 2 18.49 27.13 -12.22
CA ILE A 2 17.06 26.87 -12.43
C ILE A 2 16.88 25.92 -13.61
N GLY A 3 15.93 25.01 -13.55
CA GLY A 3 15.67 24.09 -14.67
C GLY A 3 14.58 23.04 -14.42
N ASN A 4 14.21 22.37 -15.50
CA ASN A 4 13.30 21.22 -15.51
C ASN A 4 14.06 20.00 -16.05
N PRO A 5 14.78 19.24 -15.20
CA PRO A 5 15.54 18.08 -15.65
C PRO A 5 14.62 16.92 -16.07
N PRO A 6 15.13 15.93 -16.83
CA PRO A 6 14.30 14.85 -17.36
C PRO A 6 13.77 13.91 -16.27
N PHE A 7 12.52 13.47 -16.43
CA PHE A 7 11.86 12.52 -15.53
C PHE A 7 11.90 11.12 -16.12
N LEU A 8 12.42 10.16 -15.37
CA LEU A 8 12.38 8.75 -15.77
C LEU A 8 12.49 7.87 -14.52
N GLY A 9 11.37 7.26 -14.13
CA GLY A 9 11.31 6.44 -12.92
C GLY A 9 12.32 5.29 -12.96
N GLY A 10 12.88 4.92 -11.80
CA GLY A 10 14.01 3.99 -11.69
C GLY A 10 13.86 2.66 -12.45
N LYS A 11 12.64 2.11 -12.51
CA LYS A 11 12.34 0.86 -13.24
C LYS A 11 12.38 1.00 -14.77
N LEU A 12 12.26 2.21 -15.28
CA LEU A 12 12.25 2.54 -16.70
C LEU A 12 13.62 2.99 -17.21
N LEU A 13 14.59 3.23 -16.32
CA LEU A 13 15.94 3.70 -16.70
C LEU A 13 16.58 2.82 -17.76
N ILE A 14 16.67 1.50 -17.52
CA ILE A 14 17.32 0.57 -18.46
C ILE A 14 16.55 0.52 -19.79
N GLY A 15 15.23 0.51 -19.74
CA GLY A 15 14.39 0.49 -20.94
C GLY A 15 14.47 1.77 -21.76
N GLY A 16 14.63 2.92 -21.10
CA GLY A 16 14.64 4.24 -21.73
C GLY A 16 16.02 4.76 -22.13
N LEU A 17 17.08 4.38 -21.41
CA LEU A 17 18.45 4.90 -21.61
C LEU A 17 19.46 3.83 -22.06
N GLY A 18 19.09 2.56 -21.99
CA GLY A 18 19.98 1.44 -22.29
C GLY A 18 20.82 0.97 -21.11
N GLU A 19 21.12 -0.33 -21.08
CA GLU A 19 21.76 -1.01 -19.95
C GLU A 19 23.19 -0.52 -19.69
N ASP A 20 24.00 -0.33 -20.72
CA ASP A 20 25.39 0.14 -20.60
C ASP A 20 25.47 1.55 -20.03
N TYR A 21 24.56 2.44 -20.44
CA TYR A 21 24.49 3.80 -19.93
C TYR A 21 24.11 3.80 -18.44
N VAL A 22 23.04 3.07 -18.09
CA VAL A 22 22.55 2.99 -16.72
C VAL A 22 23.57 2.32 -15.79
N SER A 23 24.28 1.29 -16.25
CA SER A 23 25.32 0.63 -15.46
C SER A 23 26.46 1.57 -15.12
N ARG A 24 26.95 2.36 -16.09
CA ARG A 24 27.97 3.40 -15.85
C ARG A 24 27.46 4.51 -14.93
N MET A 25 26.22 4.95 -15.10
CA MET A 25 25.58 5.93 -14.23
C MET A 25 25.49 5.40 -12.79
N PHE A 26 25.04 4.17 -12.58
CA PHE A 26 24.97 3.56 -11.25
C PHE A 26 26.34 3.38 -10.60
N ALA A 27 27.38 3.07 -11.37
CA ALA A 27 28.75 3.01 -10.86
C ALA A 27 29.25 4.39 -10.44
N ALA A 28 29.04 5.42 -11.27
CA ALA A 28 29.49 6.79 -10.97
C ALA A 28 28.82 7.39 -9.73
N TRP A 29 27.57 7.02 -9.44
CA TRP A 29 26.77 7.57 -8.34
C TRP A 29 26.58 6.59 -7.17
N GLN A 30 27.35 5.51 -7.13
CA GLN A 30 27.27 4.49 -6.09
C GLN A 30 27.45 5.11 -4.69
N GLY A 31 26.57 4.72 -3.76
CA GLY A 31 26.58 5.21 -2.37
C GLY A 31 25.98 6.62 -2.20
N ARG A 32 25.81 7.39 -3.28
CA ARG A 32 25.24 8.75 -3.23
C ARG A 32 23.76 8.78 -3.58
N ILE A 33 23.34 7.99 -4.57
CA ILE A 33 21.94 7.96 -5.05
C ILE A 33 21.46 6.51 -5.08
N PRO A 34 20.28 6.19 -4.50
CA PRO A 34 19.70 4.85 -4.63
C PRO A 34 19.39 4.52 -6.10
N ARG A 35 19.65 3.29 -6.53
CA ARG A 35 19.45 2.86 -7.94
C ARG A 35 17.98 2.91 -8.39
N GLU A 36 17.05 2.87 -7.43
CA GLU A 36 15.61 2.95 -7.69
C GLU A 36 15.09 4.39 -7.79
N ALA A 37 15.94 5.39 -7.54
CA ALA A 37 15.56 6.80 -7.65
C ALA A 37 15.23 7.17 -9.11
N ASP A 38 14.30 8.12 -9.27
CA ASP A 38 14.00 8.73 -10.55
C ASP A 38 15.22 9.46 -11.10
N LEU A 39 15.39 9.46 -12.43
CA LEU A 39 16.47 10.14 -13.13
C LEU A 39 16.64 11.61 -12.68
N VAL A 40 15.53 12.32 -12.42
CA VAL A 40 15.56 13.72 -11.97
C VAL A 40 16.36 13.92 -10.67
N CYS A 41 16.41 12.90 -9.79
CA CYS A 41 17.10 12.97 -8.50
C CYS A 41 18.61 13.19 -8.67
N TYR A 42 19.19 12.75 -9.78
CA TYR A 42 20.61 12.96 -10.10
C TYR A 42 20.95 14.44 -10.27
N TRP A 43 20.02 15.23 -10.82
CA TRP A 43 20.21 16.68 -10.94
C TRP A 43 20.08 17.39 -9.59
N PHE A 44 19.17 16.94 -8.72
CA PHE A 44 19.04 17.48 -7.37
C PHE A 44 20.32 17.30 -6.56
N VAL A 45 20.86 16.08 -6.50
CA VAL A 45 22.10 15.80 -5.77
C VAL A 45 23.27 16.57 -6.38
N LYS A 46 23.41 16.56 -7.71
CA LYS A 46 24.45 17.33 -8.39
C LYS A 46 24.33 18.84 -8.10
N ALA A 47 23.13 19.39 -8.09
CA ALA A 47 22.90 20.80 -7.78
C ALA A 47 23.22 21.13 -6.31
N GLY A 48 22.90 20.22 -5.38
CA GLY A 48 23.33 20.29 -3.98
C GLY A 48 24.85 20.30 -3.82
N GLU A 49 25.55 19.44 -4.56
CA GLU A 49 27.03 19.42 -4.61
C GLU A 49 27.60 20.75 -5.15
N GLN A 50 26.96 21.37 -6.15
CA GLN A 50 27.37 22.69 -6.65
C GLN A 50 27.16 23.81 -5.63
N VAL A 51 26.08 23.73 -4.83
CA VAL A 51 25.86 24.68 -3.72
C VAL A 51 26.91 24.50 -2.63
N ALA A 52 27.19 23.25 -2.25
CA ALA A 52 28.22 22.93 -1.26
C ALA A 52 29.62 23.39 -1.70
N ALA A 53 29.93 23.32 -2.99
CA ALA A 53 31.18 23.80 -3.58
C ALA A 53 31.25 25.33 -3.77
N GLY A 54 30.18 26.08 -3.45
CA GLY A 54 30.12 27.53 -3.66
C GLY A 54 29.99 27.96 -5.13
N ALA A 55 29.81 27.01 -6.06
CA ALA A 55 29.67 27.29 -7.49
C ALA A 55 28.30 27.87 -7.85
N THR A 56 27.29 27.66 -6.99
CA THR A 56 25.99 28.33 -7.09
C THR A 56 25.42 28.58 -5.69
N GLN A 57 24.60 29.62 -5.55
CA GLN A 57 24.03 29.98 -4.23
C GLN A 57 22.63 29.40 -4.03
N ARG A 58 21.85 29.31 -5.12
CA ARG A 58 20.43 28.93 -5.11
C ARG A 58 20.12 27.94 -6.21
N VAL A 59 19.22 27.02 -5.94
CA VAL A 59 18.71 26.01 -6.87
C VAL A 59 17.20 26.06 -6.87
N GLY A 60 16.57 26.01 -8.04
CA GLY A 60 15.13 25.80 -8.21
C GLY A 60 14.90 24.78 -9.33
N LEU A 61 14.38 23.60 -9.00
CA LEU A 61 14.21 22.52 -9.96
C LEU A 61 12.78 21.96 -9.94
N VAL A 62 12.32 21.54 -11.11
CA VAL A 62 11.08 20.78 -11.26
C VAL A 62 11.38 19.28 -11.16
N ALA A 63 10.51 18.52 -10.50
CA ALA A 63 10.59 17.07 -10.38
C ALA A 63 9.22 16.42 -10.54
N THR A 64 9.18 15.09 -10.69
CA THR A 64 7.93 14.35 -10.47
C THR A 64 7.46 14.54 -9.03
N ASN A 65 6.15 14.55 -8.79
CA ASN A 65 5.63 14.67 -7.41
C ASN A 65 6.02 13.49 -6.49
N SER A 66 6.56 12.42 -7.07
CA SER A 66 7.13 11.28 -6.37
C SER A 66 8.50 11.59 -5.73
N ILE A 67 9.07 12.78 -5.94
CA ILE A 67 10.32 13.20 -5.27
C ILE A 67 10.21 13.18 -3.74
N ARG A 68 8.99 13.33 -3.23
CA ARG A 68 8.62 13.34 -1.81
C ARG A 68 8.75 11.98 -1.11
N GLY A 69 8.88 10.88 -1.87
CA GLY A 69 8.76 9.52 -1.34
C GLY A 69 9.97 8.62 -1.57
N GLY A 70 10.12 7.62 -0.70
CA GLY A 70 11.01 6.46 -0.91
C GLY A 70 12.46 6.81 -1.25
N ALA A 71 12.99 6.21 -2.32
CA ALA A 71 14.35 6.45 -2.81
C ALA A 71 14.57 7.90 -3.25
N ASN A 72 13.56 8.54 -3.84
CA ASN A 72 13.66 9.91 -4.32
C ASN A 72 13.79 10.91 -3.16
N ARG A 73 13.01 10.71 -2.08
CA ARG A 73 13.10 11.53 -0.86
C ARG A 73 14.50 11.50 -0.25
N ARG A 74 15.12 10.31 -0.22
CA ARG A 74 16.50 10.17 0.28
C ARG A 74 17.50 10.96 -0.57
N ALA A 75 17.32 10.98 -1.89
CA ALA A 75 18.15 11.78 -2.77
C ALA A 75 17.91 13.30 -2.57
N LEU A 76 16.65 13.71 -2.38
CA LEU A 76 16.32 15.10 -2.06
C LEU A 76 16.92 15.50 -0.70
N GLN A 77 16.79 14.66 0.33
CA GLN A 77 17.41 14.88 1.64
C GLN A 77 18.92 15.06 1.54
N ALA A 78 19.62 14.23 0.75
CA ALA A 78 21.06 14.39 0.52
C ALA A 78 21.37 15.71 -0.19
N ALA A 79 20.56 16.09 -1.19
CA ALA A 79 20.69 17.36 -1.90
C ALA A 79 20.50 18.58 -0.99
N THR A 80 19.62 18.49 0.01
CA THR A 80 19.24 19.60 0.90
C THR A 80 19.88 19.54 2.29
N ASP A 81 20.76 18.56 2.55
CA ASP A 81 21.47 18.44 3.82
C ASP A 81 22.40 19.64 4.08
N GLY A 82 22.12 20.46 5.10
CA GLY A 82 22.78 21.74 5.32
C GLY A 82 22.49 22.81 4.25
N ARG A 83 21.50 22.57 3.39
CA ARG A 83 21.08 23.44 2.28
C ARG A 83 19.55 23.58 2.32
N PRO A 84 19.01 24.48 3.16
CA PRO A 84 17.60 24.51 3.49
C PRO A 84 16.72 24.73 2.25
N ILE A 85 15.60 24.02 2.20
CA ILE A 85 14.51 24.31 1.28
C ILE A 85 13.85 25.61 1.75
N PHE A 86 13.70 26.57 0.84
CA PHE A 86 13.08 27.87 1.14
C PHE A 86 11.83 28.13 0.30
N ASP A 87 11.60 27.39 -0.78
CA ASP A 87 10.35 27.52 -1.52
C ASP A 87 9.97 26.16 -2.12
N ALA A 88 8.72 25.75 -1.99
CA ALA A 88 8.27 24.49 -2.54
C ALA A 88 6.78 24.48 -2.87
N TRP A 89 6.48 23.84 -3.99
CA TRP A 89 5.14 23.38 -4.37
C TRP A 89 5.22 21.85 -4.47
N PRO A 90 4.57 21.11 -3.58
CA PRO A 90 4.72 19.67 -3.50
C PRO A 90 4.02 18.95 -4.65
N ASP A 91 2.98 19.55 -5.24
CA ASP A 91 2.08 18.82 -6.13
C ASP A 91 1.25 19.72 -7.06
N GLU A 92 1.83 20.13 -8.18
CA GLU A 92 1.18 20.94 -9.21
C GLU A 92 0.67 20.09 -10.37
N PRO A 93 -0.56 20.34 -10.88
CA PRO A 93 -1.02 19.73 -12.12
C PRO A 93 -0.20 20.26 -13.30
N TRP A 94 0.28 19.35 -14.15
CA TRP A 94 1.10 19.70 -15.30
C TRP A 94 0.61 18.96 -16.55
N VAL A 95 0.24 19.73 -17.58
CA VAL A 95 -0.28 19.22 -18.85
C VAL A 95 0.74 19.52 -19.95
N ILE A 96 1.35 18.47 -20.52
CA ILE A 96 2.12 18.55 -21.77
C ILE A 96 1.52 17.53 -22.74
N ASP A 97 1.20 17.97 -23.96
CA ASP A 97 0.82 17.11 -25.10
C ASP A 97 -0.20 15.99 -24.75
N GLY A 98 -1.20 16.32 -23.93
CA GLY A 98 -2.24 15.39 -23.49
C GLY A 98 -1.83 14.39 -22.39
N ALA A 99 -0.57 14.35 -21.98
CA ALA A 99 -0.11 13.64 -20.80
C ALA A 99 -0.32 14.50 -19.54
N ALA A 100 -1.18 14.03 -18.63
CA ALA A 100 -1.40 14.65 -17.33
C ALA A 100 -0.43 14.05 -16.31
N VAL A 101 0.59 14.81 -15.93
CA VAL A 101 1.53 14.46 -14.87
C VAL A 101 1.38 15.46 -13.72
N ARG A 102 1.88 15.09 -12.54
CA ARG A 102 1.94 16.00 -11.39
C ARG A 102 3.40 16.21 -11.00
N VAL A 103 3.77 17.46 -10.77
CA VAL A 103 5.15 17.86 -10.53
C VAL A 103 5.32 18.50 -9.16
N SER A 104 6.53 18.44 -8.62
CA SER A 104 6.95 19.28 -7.51
C SER A 104 7.91 20.35 -8.01
N LEU A 105 7.81 21.56 -7.48
CA LEU A 105 8.81 22.60 -7.62
C LEU A 105 9.53 22.73 -6.29
N VAL A 106 10.86 22.68 -6.31
CA VAL A 106 11.66 22.68 -5.08
C VAL A 106 12.83 23.64 -5.22
N CYS A 107 12.91 24.58 -4.29
CA CYS A 107 13.95 25.59 -4.22
C CYS A 107 14.73 25.47 -2.91
N PHE A 108 16.05 25.36 -3.01
CA PHE A 108 16.95 25.30 -1.86
C PHE A 108 18.19 26.16 -2.08
N SER A 109 18.81 26.58 -0.99
CA SER A 109 19.95 27.51 -1.02
C SER A 109 21.10 27.05 -0.13
N GLY A 110 22.26 27.68 -0.30
CA GLY A 110 23.36 27.56 0.66
C GLY A 110 22.96 28.05 2.05
N PRO A 111 23.68 27.61 3.09
CA PRO A 111 23.35 27.90 4.49
C PRO A 111 23.45 29.38 4.83
N ASP A 112 24.20 30.20 4.09
CA ASP A 112 24.39 31.62 4.37
C ASP A 112 23.49 32.55 3.54
N ASP A 113 22.59 32.00 2.72
CA ASP A 113 21.70 32.81 1.90
C ASP A 113 20.63 33.52 2.74
N ALA A 114 20.41 34.82 2.48
CA ALA A 114 19.36 35.60 3.13
C ALA A 114 17.95 35.05 2.89
N TYR A 115 17.68 34.46 1.71
CA TYR A 115 16.38 33.89 1.35
C TYR A 115 16.00 32.65 2.17
N LYS A 116 16.95 32.02 2.89
CA LYS A 116 16.64 30.90 3.80
C LYS A 116 15.65 31.27 4.93
N ARG A 117 15.49 32.57 5.19
CA ARG A 117 14.62 33.11 6.24
C ARG A 117 13.17 33.30 5.77
N GLU A 118 12.93 33.37 4.47
CA GLU A 118 11.60 33.57 3.89
C GLU A 118 11.08 32.25 3.30
N LYS A 119 10.92 31.23 4.15
CA LYS A 119 10.47 29.93 3.66
C LYS A 119 8.99 29.97 3.26
N ARG A 120 8.65 29.38 2.11
CA ARG A 120 7.29 29.31 1.58
C ARG A 120 6.95 27.91 1.13
N MET A 121 5.72 27.50 1.41
CA MET A 121 5.16 26.23 1.00
C MET A 121 3.78 26.50 0.41
N ASP A 122 3.59 26.19 -0.86
CA ASP A 122 2.40 26.56 -1.64
C ASP A 122 2.12 28.07 -1.63
N GLY A 123 3.18 28.88 -1.71
CA GLY A 123 3.11 30.34 -1.65
C GLY A 123 2.93 30.93 -0.24
N GLU A 124 2.56 30.12 0.75
CA GLU A 124 2.29 30.53 2.13
C GLU A 124 3.52 30.43 3.05
N PRO A 125 3.73 31.35 4.01
CA PRO A 125 4.88 31.34 4.92
C PRO A 125 5.03 30.05 5.74
N ALA A 126 6.26 29.54 5.85
CA ALA A 126 6.62 28.35 6.61
C ALA A 126 7.83 28.62 7.53
N ASP A 127 7.92 27.90 8.65
CA ASP A 127 9.08 27.94 9.53
C ASP A 127 10.20 27.04 9.02
N GLU A 128 9.82 25.87 8.51
CA GLU A 128 10.72 24.84 8.01
C GLU A 128 10.01 23.99 6.95
N ILE A 129 10.77 23.51 5.97
CA ILE A 129 10.27 22.62 4.91
C ILE A 129 11.17 21.39 4.89
N HIS A 130 10.57 20.21 5.07
CA HIS A 130 11.27 18.93 5.16
C HIS A 130 11.42 18.28 3.77
N SER A 131 12.24 17.23 3.66
CA SER A 131 12.53 16.57 2.38
C SER A 131 11.36 15.77 1.80
N ASP A 132 10.31 15.52 2.58
CA ASP A 132 9.02 15.00 2.09
C ASP A 132 8.10 16.09 1.53
N LEU A 133 8.58 17.34 1.49
CA LEU A 133 7.84 18.54 1.12
C LEU A 133 6.59 18.72 2.00
N THR A 134 6.76 18.53 3.31
CA THR A 134 5.84 19.04 4.32
C THR A 134 6.46 20.23 5.03
N ALA A 135 5.63 21.10 5.59
CA ALA A 135 6.09 22.33 6.24
C ALA A 135 5.61 22.42 7.69
N SER A 136 6.46 22.99 8.53
CA SER A 136 6.11 23.49 9.86
C SER A 136 5.62 24.94 9.73
N ARG A 137 4.54 25.30 10.45
CA ARG A 137 3.98 26.66 10.47
C ARG A 137 3.66 27.07 11.91
N ASP A 138 3.89 28.33 12.27
CA ASP A 138 3.60 28.89 13.61
C ASP A 138 4.23 28.13 14.78
N GLY A 139 5.45 27.60 14.60
CA GLY A 139 6.11 26.71 15.57
C GLY A 139 5.41 25.35 15.73
N ALA A 140 4.42 25.07 14.88
CA ALA A 140 3.58 23.90 14.87
C ALA A 140 3.79 23.13 13.55
N GLY A 141 4.76 22.22 13.58
CA GLY A 141 4.94 21.19 12.56
C GLY A 141 5.65 19.99 13.14
N ILE A 142 5.56 18.87 12.43
CA ILE A 142 6.06 17.59 12.90
C ILE A 142 6.87 16.99 11.77
N ASP A 143 8.17 16.86 11.99
CA ASP A 143 9.05 16.15 11.07
C ASP A 143 8.82 14.64 11.21
N LEU A 144 7.88 14.13 10.43
CA LEU A 144 7.62 12.69 10.37
C LEU A 144 8.71 11.95 9.58
N THR A 145 9.63 12.64 8.90
CA THR A 145 10.72 11.97 8.17
C THR A 145 11.68 11.23 9.10
N GLY A 146 11.69 11.59 10.38
CA GLY A 146 12.42 10.90 11.45
C GLY A 146 11.77 9.61 11.99
N ALA A 147 10.57 9.25 11.53
CA ALA A 147 9.89 8.02 11.97
C ALA A 147 10.69 6.77 11.61
N LYS A 148 10.86 5.86 12.57
CA LYS A 148 11.66 4.64 12.44
C LYS A 148 10.77 3.39 12.42
N ARG A 149 11.25 2.32 11.79
CA ARG A 149 10.58 1.02 11.89
C ARG A 149 10.66 0.53 13.33
N ILE A 150 9.54 0.05 13.85
CA ILE A 150 9.38 -0.51 15.19
C ILE A 150 9.55 -2.02 15.06
N PRO A 151 10.53 -2.65 15.72
CA PRO A 151 10.83 -4.09 15.53
C PRO A 151 9.62 -5.01 15.70
N ARG A 152 8.74 -4.71 16.65
CA ARG A 152 7.52 -5.47 16.95
C ARG A 152 6.46 -5.46 15.84
N ASN A 153 6.54 -4.52 14.89
CA ASN A 153 5.61 -4.45 13.77
C ASN A 153 6.11 -5.20 12.53
N ILE A 154 7.39 -5.61 12.51
CA ILE A 154 8.02 -6.23 11.34
C ILE A 154 7.47 -7.65 11.17
N GLY A 155 7.24 -8.06 9.92
CA GLY A 155 6.78 -9.42 9.62
C GLY A 155 5.29 -9.65 9.86
N VAL A 156 4.49 -8.57 9.99
CA VAL A 156 3.03 -8.67 10.13
C VAL A 156 2.32 -8.15 8.87
N ALA A 157 2.83 -7.09 8.24
CA ALA A 157 2.24 -6.51 7.03
C ALA A 157 3.07 -6.83 5.77
N PHE A 158 2.41 -7.32 4.73
CA PHE A 158 3.02 -7.83 3.51
C PHE A 158 2.33 -7.29 2.26
N MET A 159 3.05 -7.17 1.16
CA MET A 159 2.40 -7.04 -0.14
C MET A 159 1.88 -8.41 -0.59
N GLY A 160 0.71 -8.43 -1.24
CA GLY A 160 0.13 -9.65 -1.81
C GLY A 160 0.96 -10.31 -2.91
N ASP A 161 0.51 -11.49 -3.32
CA ASP A 161 1.09 -12.33 -4.37
C ASP A 161 1.27 -11.57 -5.69
N THR A 162 2.40 -11.80 -6.35
CA THR A 162 2.61 -11.29 -7.71
C THR A 162 2.64 -12.45 -8.69
N LYS A 163 1.50 -12.72 -9.34
CA LYS A 163 1.37 -13.79 -10.36
C LYS A 163 2.31 -13.64 -11.55
N GLY A 164 2.40 -12.44 -12.14
CA GLY A 164 3.25 -12.18 -13.30
C GLY A 164 2.84 -12.94 -14.57
N GLY A 165 1.54 -12.97 -14.86
CA GLY A 165 0.94 -13.55 -16.05
C GLY A 165 -0.57 -13.75 -15.88
N PRO A 166 -1.29 -14.19 -16.93
CA PRO A 166 -2.72 -14.49 -16.89
C PRO A 166 -3.03 -15.83 -16.19
N PHE A 167 -2.60 -15.96 -14.92
CA PHE A 167 -2.94 -17.10 -14.06
C PHE A 167 -4.39 -17.07 -13.57
N ASP A 168 -5.06 -15.93 -13.69
CA ASP A 168 -6.44 -15.76 -13.28
C ASP A 168 -7.43 -16.23 -14.35
N VAL A 169 -8.56 -16.76 -13.88
CA VAL A 169 -9.66 -17.25 -14.70
C VAL A 169 -11.00 -16.70 -14.22
N PRO A 170 -12.04 -16.65 -15.09
CA PRO A 170 -13.40 -16.36 -14.67
C PRO A 170 -13.91 -17.39 -13.64
N GLY A 171 -14.72 -16.95 -12.68
CA GLY A 171 -15.22 -17.83 -11.62
C GLY A 171 -16.09 -18.99 -12.12
N ASP A 172 -16.83 -18.83 -13.22
CA ASP A 172 -17.62 -19.93 -13.78
C ASP A 172 -16.74 -21.05 -14.31
N LEU A 173 -15.65 -20.70 -15.00
CA LEU A 173 -14.65 -21.67 -15.47
C LEU A 173 -13.95 -22.37 -14.29
N ALA A 174 -13.58 -21.63 -13.24
CA ALA A 174 -13.01 -22.24 -12.03
C ALA A 174 -13.99 -23.23 -11.39
N ARG A 175 -15.28 -22.87 -11.29
CA ARG A 175 -16.32 -23.76 -10.77
C ARG A 175 -16.56 -24.99 -11.66
N GLU A 176 -16.39 -24.89 -12.97
CA GLU A 176 -16.39 -26.06 -13.86
C GLU A 176 -15.23 -27.00 -13.52
N TRP A 177 -14.01 -26.46 -13.38
CA TRP A 177 -12.83 -27.24 -13.03
C TRP A 177 -12.89 -27.87 -11.65
N LEU A 178 -13.52 -27.21 -10.67
CA LEU A 178 -13.75 -27.77 -9.33
C LEU A 178 -14.68 -28.99 -9.34
N ARG A 179 -15.54 -29.14 -10.35
CA ARG A 179 -16.45 -30.29 -10.49
C ARG A 179 -15.85 -31.46 -11.27
N LEU A 180 -14.67 -31.28 -11.86
CA LEU A 180 -13.99 -32.37 -12.55
C LEU A 180 -13.60 -33.48 -11.55
N PRO A 181 -13.47 -34.73 -12.01
CA PRO A 181 -12.99 -35.83 -11.16
C PRO A 181 -11.56 -35.56 -10.67
N ALA A 182 -11.11 -36.38 -9.71
CA ALA A 182 -9.72 -36.32 -9.25
C ALA A 182 -8.75 -36.50 -10.42
N ASN A 183 -7.64 -35.76 -10.36
CA ASN A 183 -6.55 -35.82 -11.30
C ASN A 183 -5.76 -37.15 -11.18
N PRO A 184 -4.87 -37.50 -12.13
CA PRO A 184 -4.07 -38.73 -12.07
C PRO A 184 -3.23 -38.92 -10.80
N ASN A 185 -2.92 -37.83 -10.07
CA ASN A 185 -2.23 -37.86 -8.77
C ASN A 185 -3.17 -38.14 -7.57
N GLY A 186 -4.45 -38.42 -7.81
CA GLY A 186 -5.48 -38.63 -6.78
C GLY A 186 -5.96 -37.35 -6.09
N ARG A 187 -5.46 -36.18 -6.48
CA ARG A 187 -5.81 -34.87 -5.90
C ARG A 187 -6.84 -34.15 -6.76
N THR A 188 -7.60 -33.24 -6.17
CA THR A 188 -8.62 -32.46 -6.90
C THR A 188 -8.05 -31.12 -7.35
N ASN A 189 -8.70 -30.45 -8.32
CA ASN A 189 -8.30 -29.10 -8.72
C ASN A 189 -8.45 -28.05 -7.62
N ALA A 190 -9.19 -28.35 -6.53
CA ALA A 190 -9.33 -27.45 -5.39
C ALA A 190 -7.97 -27.12 -4.74
N ASP A 191 -7.01 -28.04 -4.81
CA ASP A 191 -5.67 -27.88 -4.24
C ASP A 191 -4.84 -26.78 -4.91
N VAL A 192 -5.19 -26.37 -6.13
CA VAL A 192 -4.45 -25.40 -6.94
C VAL A 192 -5.33 -24.25 -7.44
N LEU A 193 -6.60 -24.20 -7.02
CA LEU A 193 -7.53 -23.14 -7.36
C LEU A 193 -7.91 -22.36 -6.11
N LYS A 194 -7.78 -21.03 -6.18
CA LYS A 194 -8.17 -20.12 -5.10
C LYS A 194 -9.02 -18.98 -5.64
N PRO A 195 -10.06 -18.51 -4.92
CA PRO A 195 -10.64 -17.20 -5.18
C PRO A 195 -9.52 -16.15 -5.15
N TRP A 196 -9.61 -15.14 -6.02
CA TRP A 196 -8.56 -14.14 -6.17
C TRP A 196 -9.12 -12.73 -6.00
N VAL A 197 -8.38 -11.89 -5.29
CA VAL A 197 -8.81 -10.54 -4.91
C VAL A 197 -7.69 -9.53 -5.16
N ASN A 198 -8.02 -8.41 -5.82
CA ASN A 198 -7.11 -7.28 -5.97
C ASN A 198 -7.67 -6.00 -5.32
N GLY A 199 -6.93 -4.89 -5.37
CA GLY A 199 -7.35 -3.62 -4.76
C GLY A 199 -8.69 -3.05 -5.29
N MET A 200 -9.06 -3.36 -6.53
CA MET A 200 -10.36 -3.00 -7.11
C MET A 200 -11.48 -3.87 -6.54
N ASP A 201 -11.23 -5.16 -6.33
CA ASP A 201 -12.21 -6.07 -5.71
C ASP A 201 -12.49 -5.69 -4.24
N LEU A 202 -11.53 -5.05 -3.56
CA LEU A 202 -11.73 -4.50 -2.22
C LEU A 202 -12.56 -3.22 -2.23
N THR A 203 -12.38 -2.35 -3.23
CA THR A 203 -13.02 -1.01 -3.24
C THR A 203 -14.33 -0.98 -4.01
N ARG A 204 -14.52 -1.91 -4.95
CA ARG A 204 -15.69 -2.10 -5.81
C ARG A 204 -16.38 -3.43 -5.50
N ARG A 205 -17.30 -3.85 -6.37
CA ARG A 205 -17.85 -5.20 -6.31
C ARG A 205 -16.78 -6.21 -6.77
N PRO A 206 -16.63 -7.36 -6.09
CA PRO A 206 -15.70 -8.39 -6.52
C PRO A 206 -16.01 -8.86 -7.95
N ALA A 207 -14.98 -9.00 -8.77
CA ALA A 207 -15.10 -9.50 -10.14
C ALA A 207 -15.38 -11.02 -10.21
N GLY A 208 -15.31 -11.72 -9.06
CA GLY A 208 -15.53 -13.17 -8.98
C GLY A 208 -14.46 -13.98 -9.71
N LYS A 209 -13.23 -13.45 -9.79
CA LYS A 209 -12.09 -14.12 -10.41
C LYS A 209 -11.45 -15.13 -9.48
N TRP A 210 -10.83 -16.12 -10.08
CA TRP A 210 -10.05 -17.16 -9.41
C TRP A 210 -8.64 -17.18 -9.99
N ILE A 211 -7.71 -17.83 -9.31
CA ILE A 211 -6.33 -17.97 -9.74
C ILE A 211 -5.88 -19.43 -9.65
N VAL A 212 -5.11 -19.86 -10.64
CA VAL A 212 -4.33 -21.10 -10.59
C VAL A 212 -3.03 -20.83 -9.83
N ASP A 213 -2.86 -21.47 -8.67
CA ASP A 213 -1.71 -21.33 -7.79
C ASP A 213 -1.12 -22.72 -7.47
N PHE A 214 -0.05 -23.09 -8.16
CA PHE A 214 0.70 -24.33 -7.89
C PHE A 214 1.64 -24.21 -6.67
N GLY A 215 1.65 -23.09 -5.97
CA GLY A 215 2.62 -22.78 -4.94
C GLY A 215 4.02 -22.52 -5.50
N TRP A 216 4.99 -22.39 -4.60
CA TRP A 216 6.37 -22.00 -4.96
C TRP A 216 7.36 -23.16 -5.00
N GLU A 217 6.94 -24.37 -4.63
CA GLU A 217 7.81 -25.56 -4.53
C GLU A 217 7.45 -26.65 -5.55
N MET A 218 6.19 -26.70 -5.99
CA MET A 218 5.69 -27.74 -6.89
C MET A 218 6.46 -27.77 -8.21
N THR A 219 6.94 -28.96 -8.60
CA THR A 219 7.67 -29.16 -9.86
C THR A 219 6.74 -29.01 -11.06
N GLU A 220 7.29 -28.81 -12.27
CA GLU A 220 6.48 -28.75 -13.49
C GLU A 220 5.74 -30.08 -13.71
N ALA A 221 6.41 -31.21 -13.46
CA ALA A 221 5.85 -32.55 -13.63
C ALA A 221 4.64 -32.78 -12.70
N ASP A 222 4.74 -32.36 -11.44
CA ASP A 222 3.62 -32.48 -10.49
C ASP A 222 2.49 -31.51 -10.83
N ALA A 223 2.83 -30.28 -11.25
CA ALA A 223 1.84 -29.29 -11.67
C ALA A 223 1.06 -29.77 -12.91
N ALA A 224 1.73 -30.46 -13.85
CA ALA A 224 1.14 -31.02 -15.05
C ALA A 224 0.07 -32.09 -14.79
N LEU A 225 0.07 -32.69 -13.60
CA LEU A 225 -0.96 -33.65 -13.19
C LEU A 225 -2.30 -32.96 -12.92
N PHE A 226 -2.33 -31.65 -12.66
CA PHE A 226 -3.58 -30.87 -12.59
C PHE A 226 -3.98 -30.41 -13.99
N GLU A 227 -4.51 -31.34 -14.79
CA GLU A 227 -4.56 -31.24 -16.25
C GLU A 227 -5.22 -29.95 -16.76
N ALA A 228 -6.42 -29.61 -16.25
CA ALA A 228 -7.16 -28.43 -16.69
C ALA A 228 -6.48 -27.10 -16.27
N PRO A 229 -6.16 -26.87 -14.97
CA PRO A 229 -5.41 -25.69 -14.56
C PRO A 229 -4.05 -25.55 -15.26
N PHE A 230 -3.31 -26.64 -15.44
CA PHE A 230 -1.99 -26.60 -16.07
C PHE A 230 -2.07 -26.30 -17.57
N ALA A 231 -3.05 -26.86 -18.27
CA ALA A 231 -3.29 -26.56 -19.69
C ALA A 231 -3.52 -25.05 -19.90
N HIS A 232 -4.33 -24.41 -19.05
CA HIS A 232 -4.55 -22.97 -19.09
C HIS A 232 -3.26 -22.17 -18.92
N VAL A 233 -2.46 -22.50 -17.90
CA VAL A 233 -1.19 -21.82 -17.64
C VAL A 233 -0.20 -22.04 -18.80
N ARG A 234 -0.15 -23.24 -19.37
CA ARG A 234 0.70 -23.55 -20.53
C ARG A 234 0.29 -22.76 -21.77
N GLU A 235 -1.00 -22.61 -22.02
CA GLU A 235 -1.49 -21.87 -23.19
C GLU A 235 -1.29 -20.35 -23.05
N HIS A 236 -1.60 -19.79 -21.88
CA HIS A 236 -1.71 -18.35 -21.70
C HIS A 236 -0.49 -17.70 -21.05
N VAL A 237 0.22 -18.43 -20.17
CA VAL A 237 1.34 -17.88 -19.40
C VAL A 237 2.69 -18.22 -20.04
N TRP A 238 2.90 -19.48 -20.45
CA TRP A 238 4.19 -19.94 -20.99
C TRP A 238 4.73 -19.08 -22.15
N PRO A 239 3.95 -18.71 -23.19
CA PRO A 239 4.49 -17.91 -24.31
C PRO A 239 5.02 -16.55 -23.87
N MET A 240 4.37 -15.93 -22.89
CA MET A 240 4.80 -14.66 -22.30
C MET A 240 6.06 -14.84 -21.45
N ARG A 241 6.13 -15.93 -20.68
CA ARG A 241 7.28 -16.26 -19.83
C ARG A 241 8.55 -16.42 -20.63
N GLN A 242 8.51 -17.06 -21.79
CA GLN A 242 9.69 -17.28 -22.63
C GLN A 242 10.38 -15.97 -23.07
N ARG A 243 9.64 -14.87 -23.15
CA ARG A 243 10.16 -13.54 -23.50
C ARG A 243 10.66 -12.74 -22.30
N ASN A 244 10.51 -13.25 -21.07
CA ASN A 244 10.92 -12.53 -19.87
C ASN A 244 12.44 -12.47 -19.76
N ARG A 245 13.01 -11.33 -19.34
CA ARG A 245 14.47 -11.17 -19.20
C ARG A 245 15.04 -11.98 -18.03
N ARG A 246 14.27 -12.20 -16.96
CA ARG A 246 14.73 -12.94 -15.78
C ARG A 246 14.63 -14.44 -16.03
N GLU A 247 15.78 -15.13 -15.99
CA GLU A 247 15.88 -16.57 -16.24
C GLU A 247 15.00 -17.40 -15.31
N ALA A 248 14.99 -17.09 -14.01
CA ALA A 248 14.16 -17.80 -13.03
C ALA A 248 12.66 -17.80 -13.41
N TYR A 249 12.16 -16.73 -14.03
CA TYR A 249 10.77 -16.64 -14.49
C TYR A 249 10.53 -17.44 -15.78
N ARG A 250 11.55 -17.61 -16.64
CA ARG A 250 11.48 -18.49 -17.82
C ARG A 250 11.48 -19.96 -17.43
N LEU A 251 12.38 -20.34 -16.52
CA LEU A 251 12.56 -21.72 -16.07
C LEU A 251 11.38 -22.20 -15.22
N ASN A 252 10.84 -21.36 -14.32
CA ASN A 252 9.70 -21.70 -13.46
C ASN A 252 8.41 -21.06 -13.96
N TRP A 253 8.14 -21.17 -15.27
CA TRP A 253 7.08 -20.44 -15.96
C TRP A 253 5.68 -20.70 -15.40
N TRP A 254 5.44 -21.89 -14.82
CA TRP A 254 4.17 -22.30 -14.21
C TRP A 254 3.98 -21.73 -12.80
N ARG A 255 4.99 -21.09 -12.20
CA ARG A 255 4.91 -20.47 -10.88
C ARG A 255 4.64 -18.97 -10.99
N HIS A 256 4.07 -18.41 -9.93
CA HIS A 256 3.98 -16.96 -9.76
C HIS A 256 5.38 -16.33 -9.64
N VAL A 257 5.56 -15.07 -10.05
CA VAL A 257 6.90 -14.43 -10.02
C VAL A 257 7.38 -14.13 -8.62
N GLU A 258 6.48 -13.71 -7.76
CA GLU A 258 6.78 -13.38 -6.37
C GLU A 258 5.65 -13.94 -5.50
N PRO A 259 5.75 -15.20 -5.06
CA PRO A 259 4.71 -15.88 -4.28
C PRO A 259 4.58 -15.37 -2.85
N ARG A 260 5.51 -14.50 -2.39
CA ARG A 260 5.51 -13.89 -1.05
C ARG A 260 5.47 -14.93 0.08
N GLN A 261 6.44 -15.85 0.11
CA GLN A 261 6.51 -16.92 1.12
C GLN A 261 6.37 -16.43 2.58
N GLY A 262 6.97 -15.29 2.93
CA GLY A 262 6.85 -14.72 4.28
C GLY A 262 5.43 -14.33 4.66
N MET A 263 4.61 -13.91 3.69
CA MET A 263 3.19 -13.62 3.88
C MET A 263 2.44 -14.91 4.19
N TRP A 264 2.58 -15.94 3.37
CA TRP A 264 1.88 -17.22 3.57
C TRP A 264 2.26 -17.89 4.88
N ARG A 265 3.52 -17.81 5.31
CA ARG A 265 3.95 -18.29 6.63
C ARG A 265 3.30 -17.52 7.77
N ALA A 266 3.11 -16.21 7.63
CA ALA A 266 2.45 -15.40 8.65
C ALA A 266 0.93 -15.58 8.68
N LEU A 267 0.32 -16.00 7.56
CA LEU A 267 -1.10 -16.33 7.46
C LEU A 267 -1.44 -17.74 7.92
N ASP A 268 -0.44 -18.62 8.08
CA ASP A 268 -0.65 -20.01 8.45
C ASP A 268 -1.39 -20.11 9.80
N GLY A 269 -2.44 -20.93 9.83
CA GLY A 269 -3.31 -21.09 11.00
C GLY A 269 -4.34 -19.98 11.25
N LEU A 270 -4.29 -18.85 10.53
CA LEU A 270 -5.30 -17.79 10.67
C LEU A 270 -6.56 -18.14 9.86
N PRO A 271 -7.78 -18.04 10.43
CA PRO A 271 -9.02 -18.32 9.69
C PRO A 271 -9.39 -17.18 8.72
N ARG A 272 -8.87 -15.98 8.99
CA ARG A 272 -9.07 -14.76 8.20
C ARG A 272 -7.90 -13.82 8.41
N PHE A 273 -7.76 -12.83 7.55
CA PHE A 273 -6.75 -11.79 7.68
C PHE A 273 -7.27 -10.45 7.19
N ILE A 274 -6.57 -9.37 7.55
CA ILE A 274 -6.96 -8.02 7.16
C ILE A 274 -6.34 -7.69 5.81
N LEU A 275 -7.17 -7.20 4.89
CA LEU A 275 -6.76 -6.68 3.60
C LEU A 275 -6.96 -5.18 3.50
N THR A 276 -6.11 -4.59 2.67
CA THR A 276 -6.28 -3.23 2.25
C THR A 276 -5.73 -2.94 0.86
N PRO A 277 -6.37 -2.06 0.05
CA PRO A 277 -5.81 -1.65 -1.21
C PRO A 277 -4.43 -1.00 -1.03
N ARG A 278 -3.50 -1.36 -1.91
CA ARG A 278 -2.18 -0.71 -1.99
C ARG A 278 -2.30 0.73 -2.46
N VAL A 279 -3.25 1.02 -3.35
CA VAL A 279 -3.55 2.37 -3.87
C VAL A 279 -5.06 2.56 -3.87
N ALA A 280 -5.57 3.57 -3.17
CA ALA A 280 -6.99 3.90 -3.15
C ALA A 280 -7.21 5.34 -2.64
N LYS A 281 -8.27 5.98 -3.13
CA LYS A 281 -8.74 7.31 -2.68
C LYS A 281 -8.98 7.36 -1.17
N HIS A 282 -9.59 6.32 -0.62
CA HIS A 282 -9.94 6.20 0.80
C HIS A 282 -9.09 5.14 1.47
N ARG A 283 -8.75 5.36 2.74
CA ARG A 283 -7.94 4.45 3.51
C ARG A 283 -8.81 3.39 4.19
N LEU A 284 -8.94 2.24 3.51
CA LEU A 284 -9.93 1.21 3.85
C LEU A 284 -9.28 -0.09 4.29
N PHE A 285 -9.89 -0.75 5.27
CA PHE A 285 -9.54 -2.11 5.69
C PHE A 285 -10.79 -3.00 5.62
N VAL A 286 -10.58 -4.27 5.24
CA VAL A 286 -11.63 -5.29 5.13
C VAL A 286 -11.10 -6.64 5.61
N TRP A 287 -12.00 -7.50 6.05
CA TRP A 287 -11.69 -8.90 6.34
C TRP A 287 -11.60 -9.71 5.05
N CYS A 288 -10.70 -10.69 5.03
CA CYS A 288 -10.54 -11.66 3.95
C CYS A 288 -10.41 -13.07 4.54
N ASP A 289 -11.09 -14.03 3.93
CA ASP A 289 -11.00 -15.44 4.29
C ASP A 289 -9.64 -16.03 3.91
N ALA A 290 -9.14 -16.98 4.71
CA ALA A 290 -7.85 -17.64 4.51
C ALA A 290 -7.70 -18.38 3.18
N GLY A 291 -8.79 -18.85 2.57
CA GLY A 291 -8.79 -19.57 1.30
C GLY A 291 -8.60 -18.66 0.07
N VAL A 292 -8.56 -17.34 0.24
CA VAL A 292 -8.50 -16.36 -0.85
C VAL A 292 -7.06 -15.91 -1.09
N CYS A 293 -6.65 -15.83 -2.36
CA CYS A 293 -5.33 -15.37 -2.77
C CYS A 293 -5.30 -13.83 -3.02
N PRO A 294 -4.55 -13.05 -2.22
CA PRO A 294 -4.47 -11.60 -2.36
C PRO A 294 -3.43 -11.18 -3.39
N ASP A 295 -3.81 -10.35 -4.37
CA ASP A 295 -2.90 -9.76 -5.38
C ASP A 295 -1.97 -8.69 -4.79
N SER A 296 -0.86 -8.45 -5.47
CA SER A 296 0.13 -7.40 -5.15
C SER A 296 -0.43 -5.97 -5.10
N ALA A 297 -1.60 -5.71 -5.69
CA ALA A 297 -2.36 -4.46 -5.53
C ALA A 297 -3.06 -4.35 -4.16
N THR A 298 -2.86 -5.32 -3.27
CA THR A 298 -3.29 -5.31 -1.88
C THR A 298 -2.09 -5.40 -0.94
N ILE A 299 -2.31 -4.95 0.28
CA ILE A 299 -1.45 -5.20 1.42
C ILE A 299 -2.22 -6.10 2.39
N VAL A 300 -1.57 -7.16 2.82
CA VAL A 300 -2.03 -8.15 3.79
C VAL A 300 -1.49 -7.77 5.15
N ILE A 301 -2.32 -7.83 6.18
CA ILE A 301 -1.90 -7.74 7.58
C ILE A 301 -2.29 -9.08 8.22
N ALA A 302 -1.29 -9.83 8.64
CA ALA A 302 -1.42 -11.18 9.20
C ALA A 302 -1.91 -11.15 10.65
N ARG A 303 -3.15 -10.68 10.82
CA ARG A 303 -3.90 -10.62 12.08
C ARG A 303 -5.35 -10.94 11.81
N ASP A 304 -6.01 -11.61 12.75
CA ASP A 304 -7.41 -12.06 12.66
C ASP A 304 -8.32 -11.43 13.73
N ASP A 305 -7.77 -10.54 14.57
CA ASP A 305 -8.44 -9.86 15.68
C ASP A 305 -9.03 -8.48 15.31
N ASP A 306 -10.20 -8.17 15.89
CA ASP A 306 -10.93 -6.92 15.65
C ASP A 306 -10.22 -5.70 16.27
N VAL A 307 -9.36 -5.88 17.28
CA VAL A 307 -8.59 -4.79 17.90
C VAL A 307 -7.60 -4.20 16.92
N THR A 308 -6.78 -5.04 16.28
CA THR A 308 -5.84 -4.60 15.24
C THR A 308 -6.59 -3.97 14.08
N PHE A 309 -7.70 -4.57 13.65
CA PHE A 309 -8.55 -3.99 12.60
C PHE A 309 -9.02 -2.58 12.98
N GLY A 310 -9.55 -2.42 14.20
CA GLY A 310 -10.07 -1.15 14.70
C GLY A 310 -9.00 -0.07 14.80
N ILE A 311 -7.83 -0.39 15.37
CA ILE A 311 -6.70 0.54 15.46
C ILE A 311 -6.29 1.03 14.07
N LEU A 312 -6.14 0.11 13.12
CA LEU A 312 -5.75 0.45 11.76
C LEU A 312 -6.82 1.25 11.02
N HIS A 313 -8.10 1.05 11.32
CA HIS A 313 -9.18 1.81 10.68
C HIS A 313 -9.50 3.14 11.37
N SER A 314 -8.80 3.50 12.44
CA SER A 314 -8.96 4.79 13.10
C SER A 314 -8.36 5.94 12.29
N ARG A 315 -8.84 7.16 12.54
CA ARG A 315 -8.28 8.40 12.01
C ARG A 315 -6.80 8.61 12.34
N PHE A 316 -6.30 7.99 13.41
CA PHE A 316 -4.91 8.12 13.84
C PHE A 316 -3.97 7.36 12.90
N HIS A 317 -4.32 6.13 12.56
CA HIS A 317 -3.57 5.37 11.57
C HIS A 317 -3.80 5.89 10.16
N GLU A 318 -5.01 6.38 9.85
CA GLU A 318 -5.27 7.08 8.59
C GLU A 318 -4.32 8.28 8.44
N ALA A 319 -4.30 9.21 9.39
CA ALA A 319 -3.42 10.38 9.37
C ALA A 319 -1.94 9.97 9.27
N TRP A 320 -1.49 9.00 10.07
CA TRP A 320 -0.11 8.51 10.02
C TRP A 320 0.25 7.94 8.65
N SER A 321 -0.61 7.08 8.10
CA SER A 321 -0.38 6.40 6.84
C SER A 321 -0.46 7.33 5.62
N LEU A 322 -1.29 8.38 5.67
CA LEU A 322 -1.37 9.39 4.60
C LEU A 322 -0.13 10.29 4.58
N ARG A 323 0.43 10.61 5.76
CA ARG A 323 1.64 11.43 5.87
C ARG A 323 2.92 10.68 5.50
N LEU A 324 3.04 9.41 5.88
CA LEU A 324 4.23 8.58 5.63
C LEU A 324 4.10 7.66 4.42
N GLY A 325 2.92 7.62 3.80
CA GLY A 325 2.67 6.93 2.56
C GLY A 325 3.34 7.62 1.37
N THR A 326 3.08 7.08 0.19
CA THR A 326 3.45 7.75 -1.07
C THR A 326 2.18 8.01 -1.86
N TRP A 327 2.28 8.75 -2.94
CA TRP A 327 1.13 9.09 -3.79
C TRP A 327 1.41 8.60 -5.20
N LEU A 328 0.39 8.10 -5.91
CA LEU A 328 0.58 7.49 -7.22
C LEU A 328 -0.40 8.01 -8.27
N GLY A 329 0.16 8.28 -9.46
CA GLY A 329 -0.60 8.45 -10.71
C GLY A 329 -1.32 9.79 -10.85
N LYS A 330 -2.10 9.91 -11.93
CA LYS A 330 -2.88 11.11 -12.28
C LYS A 330 -3.90 11.49 -11.20
N GLY A 331 -4.50 10.49 -10.55
CA GLY A 331 -5.50 10.69 -9.50
C GLY A 331 -4.92 11.25 -8.20
N ASN A 332 -3.59 11.21 -8.03
CA ASN A 332 -2.93 11.49 -6.76
C ASN A 332 -3.56 10.68 -5.62
N ASP A 333 -3.74 9.38 -5.85
CA ASP A 333 -4.33 8.50 -4.86
C ASP A 333 -3.25 8.07 -3.84
N PRO A 334 -3.56 8.05 -2.54
CA PRO A 334 -2.67 7.53 -1.52
C PRO A 334 -2.26 6.09 -1.80
N ARG A 335 -0.97 5.82 -1.63
CA ARG A 335 -0.38 4.49 -1.68
C ARG A 335 0.11 4.07 -0.30
N TYR A 336 -0.46 2.98 0.20
CA TYR A 336 -0.06 2.34 1.44
C TYR A 336 1.22 1.52 1.23
N THR A 337 2.26 1.82 2.02
CA THR A 337 3.55 1.14 1.97
C THR A 337 3.89 0.60 3.35
N PRO A 338 3.81 -0.73 3.58
CA PRO A 338 3.98 -1.33 4.90
C PRO A 338 5.19 -0.81 5.68
N THR A 339 6.33 -0.70 5.00
CA THR A 339 7.60 -0.33 5.61
C THR A 339 7.66 1.11 6.14
N THR A 340 6.84 2.02 5.59
CA THR A 340 6.80 3.42 6.02
C THR A 340 5.54 3.77 6.80
N THR A 341 4.47 2.97 6.66
CA THR A 341 3.20 3.19 7.36
C THR A 341 3.04 2.22 8.54
N PHE A 342 2.67 0.97 8.28
CA PHE A 342 2.39 -0.03 9.32
C PHE A 342 3.60 -0.26 10.25
N GLU A 343 4.78 -0.44 9.67
CA GLU A 343 5.96 -0.82 10.42
C GLU A 343 6.56 0.33 11.24
N THR A 344 6.12 1.56 11.00
CA THR A 344 6.49 2.74 11.80
C THR A 344 5.37 3.16 12.74
N PHE A 345 4.16 2.61 12.61
CA PHE A 345 3.00 3.02 13.39
C PHE A 345 3.12 2.55 14.85
N PRO A 346 3.13 3.45 15.84
CA PRO A 346 3.21 3.08 17.24
C PRO A 346 1.82 2.72 17.76
N PHE A 347 1.53 1.42 17.82
CA PHE A 347 0.31 0.88 18.41
C PHE A 347 0.18 1.26 19.90
N PRO A 348 -1.03 1.31 20.48
CA PRO A 348 -1.21 1.48 21.92
C PRO A 348 -0.42 0.44 22.72
N VAL A 349 0.14 0.83 23.85
CA VAL A 349 0.94 -0.06 24.71
C VAL A 349 0.08 -1.24 25.18
N GLY A 350 0.57 -2.45 24.94
CA GLY A 350 -0.12 -3.71 25.26
C GLY A 350 -1.05 -4.23 24.15
N LEU A 351 -1.24 -3.47 23.07
CA LEU A 351 -2.08 -3.84 21.92
C LEU A 351 -1.27 -3.83 20.60
N SER A 352 0.03 -4.11 20.68
CA SER A 352 0.92 -4.17 19.53
C SER A 352 0.75 -5.49 18.76
N PRO A 353 1.04 -5.51 17.44
CA PRO A 353 0.69 -6.64 16.58
C PRO A 353 1.52 -7.92 16.83
N ASP A 354 2.58 -7.84 17.63
CA ASP A 354 3.36 -8.99 18.13
C ASP A 354 2.69 -9.71 19.31
N ILE A 355 1.69 -9.11 19.94
CA ILE A 355 0.97 -9.68 21.08
C ILE A 355 -0.26 -10.44 20.57
N SER A 356 -0.51 -11.66 21.07
CA SER A 356 -1.69 -12.43 20.67
C SER A 356 -2.97 -11.73 21.14
N GLY A 357 -4.03 -11.77 20.35
CA GLY A 357 -5.35 -11.26 20.75
C GLY A 357 -5.87 -11.88 22.05
N ALA A 358 -5.50 -13.13 22.31
CA ALA A 358 -5.84 -13.83 23.55
C ALA A 358 -5.18 -13.21 24.79
N ASP A 359 -4.01 -12.59 24.65
CA ASP A 359 -3.24 -12.06 25.79
C ASP A 359 -3.80 -10.72 26.29
N TYR A 360 -4.57 -10.00 25.48
CA TYR A 360 -5.26 -8.76 25.83
C TYR A 360 -6.79 -8.87 25.75
N ALA A 361 -7.34 -10.09 25.77
CA ALA A 361 -8.77 -10.33 25.64
C ALA A 361 -9.60 -9.63 26.74
N ASP A 362 -9.06 -9.54 27.96
CA ASP A 362 -9.71 -8.87 29.10
C ASP A 362 -9.31 -7.39 29.24
N ASP A 363 -8.49 -6.84 28.33
CA ASP A 363 -8.12 -5.42 28.37
C ASP A 363 -9.34 -4.57 27.98
N PRO A 364 -9.86 -3.71 28.88
CA PRO A 364 -11.05 -2.91 28.60
C PRO A 364 -10.86 -1.97 27.40
N ARG A 365 -9.61 -1.58 27.08
CA ARG A 365 -9.29 -0.78 25.90
C ARG A 365 -9.44 -1.61 24.63
N GLY A 366 -8.98 -2.86 24.66
CA GLY A 366 -9.13 -3.83 23.57
C GLY A 366 -10.60 -4.11 23.28
N ILE A 367 -11.36 -4.45 24.32
CA ILE A 367 -12.81 -4.72 24.22
C ILE A 367 -13.56 -3.56 23.57
N ALA A 368 -13.32 -2.32 24.01
CA ALA A 368 -13.99 -1.15 23.43
C ALA A 368 -13.66 -0.94 21.95
N ILE A 369 -12.42 -1.17 21.53
CA ILE A 369 -12.00 -1.08 20.12
C ILE A 369 -12.66 -2.20 19.30
N GLU A 370 -12.65 -3.42 19.82
CA GLU A 370 -13.26 -4.60 19.19
C GLU A 370 -14.76 -4.41 18.94
N GLU A 371 -15.51 -3.94 19.94
CA GLU A 371 -16.95 -3.68 19.81
C GLU A 371 -17.23 -2.61 18.73
N ALA A 372 -16.48 -1.51 18.73
CA ALA A 372 -16.62 -0.45 17.74
C ALA A 372 -16.24 -0.92 16.32
N ALA A 373 -15.16 -1.70 16.19
CA ALA A 373 -14.70 -2.26 14.93
C ALA A 373 -15.70 -3.25 14.34
N ARG A 374 -16.21 -4.19 15.16
CA ARG A 374 -17.27 -5.14 14.75
C ARG A 374 -18.51 -4.39 14.29
N ARG A 375 -18.95 -3.40 15.07
CA ARG A 375 -20.12 -2.60 14.71
C ARG A 375 -19.96 -1.89 13.37
N LEU A 376 -18.78 -1.30 13.11
CA LEU A 376 -18.46 -0.67 11.83
C LEU A 376 -18.48 -1.68 10.68
N VAL A 377 -17.86 -2.86 10.86
CA VAL A 377 -17.84 -3.93 9.85
C VAL A 377 -19.24 -4.43 9.55
N GLU A 378 -20.04 -4.75 10.56
CA GLU A 378 -21.41 -5.23 10.39
C GLU A 378 -22.28 -4.23 9.61
N LEU A 379 -22.21 -2.94 9.95
CA LEU A 379 -22.94 -1.89 9.26
C LEU A 379 -22.50 -1.77 7.79
N ARG A 380 -21.20 -1.82 7.53
CA ARG A 380 -20.64 -1.79 6.16
C ARG A 380 -21.08 -3.01 5.36
N ASP A 381 -21.00 -4.21 5.94
CA ASP A 381 -21.33 -5.45 5.26
C ASP A 381 -22.82 -5.55 4.94
N ARG A 382 -23.69 -5.15 5.87
CA ARG A 382 -25.14 -5.04 5.60
C ARG A 382 -25.46 -4.00 4.53
N TRP A 383 -24.73 -2.89 4.51
CA TRP A 383 -24.90 -1.89 3.45
C TRP A 383 -24.37 -2.40 2.10
N LEU A 384 -23.24 -3.09 2.05
CA LEU A 384 -22.68 -3.63 0.81
C LEU A 384 -23.52 -4.78 0.26
N ASN A 385 -24.04 -5.63 1.15
CA ASN A 385 -24.76 -6.85 0.80
C ASN A 385 -26.07 -6.95 1.61
N PRO A 386 -27.09 -6.15 1.29
CA PRO A 386 -28.38 -6.23 1.98
C PRO A 386 -28.96 -7.66 1.86
N PRO A 387 -29.43 -8.29 2.95
CA PRO A 387 -29.92 -9.67 2.93
C PRO A 387 -31.16 -9.85 2.03
N GLU A 388 -31.92 -8.78 1.80
CA GLU A 388 -33.06 -8.75 0.89
C GLU A 388 -32.63 -8.85 -0.58
N TRP A 389 -31.38 -8.49 -0.89
CA TRP A 389 -30.85 -8.39 -2.25
C TRP A 389 -29.80 -9.45 -2.56
N VAL A 390 -29.16 -10.01 -1.53
CA VAL A 390 -28.05 -10.95 -1.65
C VAL A 390 -28.39 -12.29 -1.00
N GLU A 391 -28.04 -13.35 -1.70
CA GLU A 391 -27.97 -14.71 -1.20
C GLU A 391 -26.51 -15.15 -1.13
N TRP A 392 -26.10 -15.79 -0.03
CA TRP A 392 -24.76 -16.33 0.13
C TRP A 392 -24.74 -17.80 -0.28
N VAL A 393 -24.07 -18.09 -1.39
CA VAL A 393 -24.05 -19.41 -2.02
C VAL A 393 -22.69 -20.07 -1.79
N ASP A 394 -22.70 -21.34 -1.41
CA ASP A 394 -21.49 -22.15 -1.29
C ASP A 394 -20.84 -22.41 -2.67
N GLU A 395 -19.52 -22.57 -2.67
CA GLU A 395 -18.81 -23.02 -3.88
C GLU A 395 -19.05 -24.53 -4.10
N PRO A 396 -18.78 -25.08 -5.30
CA PRO A 396 -19.10 -26.48 -5.64
C PRO A 396 -18.47 -27.54 -4.74
N VAL A 397 -17.40 -27.18 -4.01
CA VAL A 397 -16.68 -28.03 -3.06
C VAL A 397 -16.45 -27.25 -1.76
N PRO A 398 -16.32 -27.93 -0.61
CA PRO A 398 -16.09 -27.25 0.68
C PRO A 398 -14.69 -26.60 0.75
N GLY A 399 -14.48 -25.74 1.74
CA GLY A 399 -13.19 -25.10 2.01
C GLY A 399 -13.00 -23.72 1.37
N TYR A 400 -14.04 -23.18 0.72
CA TYR A 400 -14.05 -21.82 0.18
C TYR A 400 -15.10 -20.94 0.87
N PRO A 401 -14.87 -19.62 0.96
CA PRO A 401 -15.87 -18.69 1.48
C PRO A 401 -17.10 -18.67 0.57
N LYS A 402 -18.28 -18.49 1.17
CA LYS A 402 -19.52 -18.28 0.41
C LYS A 402 -19.41 -17.02 -0.45
N ARG A 403 -20.00 -17.07 -1.64
CA ARG A 403 -20.06 -15.91 -2.55
C ARG A 403 -21.41 -15.21 -2.49
N PRO A 404 -21.44 -13.86 -2.56
CA PRO A 404 -22.68 -13.12 -2.65
C PRO A 404 -23.25 -13.20 -4.08
N VAL A 405 -24.51 -13.60 -4.20
CA VAL A 405 -25.27 -13.68 -5.45
C VAL A 405 -26.50 -12.79 -5.35
N ALA A 406 -26.77 -12.01 -6.38
CA ALA A 406 -27.99 -11.20 -6.41
C ALA A 406 -29.23 -12.09 -6.49
N ARG A 407 -30.24 -11.83 -5.67
CA ARG A 407 -31.51 -12.56 -5.67
C ARG A 407 -32.39 -12.28 -6.89
N SER A 408 -32.14 -11.19 -7.61
CA SER A 408 -32.88 -10.79 -8.82
C SER A 408 -32.04 -9.86 -9.70
N ASP A 409 -32.44 -9.70 -10.97
CA ASP A 409 -31.81 -8.76 -11.89
C ASP A 409 -31.89 -7.30 -11.41
N THR A 410 -32.99 -6.94 -10.75
CA THR A 410 -33.14 -5.62 -10.12
C THR A 410 -32.12 -5.44 -9.00
N ALA A 411 -32.00 -6.42 -8.09
CA ALA A 411 -30.98 -6.40 -7.05
C ALA A 411 -29.56 -6.33 -7.65
N ALA A 412 -29.30 -7.07 -8.72
CA ALA A 412 -28.01 -7.07 -9.40
C ALA A 412 -27.65 -5.67 -9.97
N LYS A 413 -28.63 -4.92 -10.49
CA LYS A 413 -28.44 -3.54 -10.94
C LYS A 413 -28.11 -2.60 -9.79
N GLU A 414 -28.87 -2.67 -8.70
CA GLU A 414 -28.66 -1.81 -7.52
C GLU A 414 -27.31 -2.09 -6.83
N LEU A 415 -26.91 -3.36 -6.73
CA LEU A 415 -25.65 -3.77 -6.12
C LEU A 415 -24.42 -3.19 -6.84
N LYS A 416 -24.51 -2.83 -8.13
CA LYS A 416 -23.40 -2.18 -8.85
C LYS A 416 -22.99 -0.85 -8.21
N ALA A 417 -23.93 -0.12 -7.61
CA ALA A 417 -23.66 1.15 -6.93
C ALA A 417 -23.16 0.96 -5.49
N ARG A 418 -23.42 -0.20 -4.87
CA ARG A 418 -23.03 -0.51 -3.49
C ARG A 418 -21.58 -0.98 -3.42
N THR A 419 -20.67 -0.01 -3.51
CA THR A 419 -19.22 -0.18 -3.40
C THR A 419 -18.67 0.59 -2.20
N LEU A 420 -17.53 0.17 -1.65
CA LEU A 420 -16.88 0.92 -0.58
C LEU A 420 -16.45 2.31 -1.02
N THR A 421 -15.99 2.46 -2.27
CA THR A 421 -15.69 3.79 -2.82
C THR A 421 -16.91 4.71 -2.79
N ASN A 422 -18.08 4.24 -3.24
CA ASN A 422 -19.29 5.06 -3.23
C ASN A 422 -19.78 5.34 -1.81
N LEU A 423 -19.72 4.34 -0.92
CA LEU A 423 -20.09 4.52 0.48
C LEU A 423 -19.25 5.60 1.17
N TYR A 424 -17.92 5.57 0.98
CA TYR A 424 -17.01 6.53 1.61
C TYR A 424 -16.99 7.89 0.89
N ASN A 425 -17.39 7.95 -0.39
CA ASN A 425 -17.66 9.23 -1.06
C ASN A 425 -18.91 9.91 -0.50
N ALA A 426 -20.00 9.16 -0.28
CA ALA A 426 -21.25 9.71 0.26
C ALA A 426 -21.17 9.97 1.77
N ARG A 427 -20.43 9.12 2.49
CA ARG A 427 -20.15 9.17 3.94
C ARG A 427 -21.40 9.50 4.78
N PRO A 428 -22.45 8.65 4.75
CA PRO A 428 -23.69 8.91 5.49
C PRO A 428 -23.46 9.00 7.00
N GLN A 429 -24.38 9.66 7.72
CA GLN A 429 -24.23 9.94 9.16
C GLN A 429 -23.92 8.69 10.00
N TRP A 430 -24.58 7.56 9.75
CA TRP A 430 -24.30 6.32 10.48
C TRP A 430 -22.84 5.84 10.34
N LEU A 431 -22.20 6.11 9.20
CA LEU A 431 -20.81 5.75 8.96
C LEU A 431 -19.88 6.73 9.68
N ILE A 432 -20.24 8.02 9.72
CA ILE A 432 -19.53 9.04 10.50
C ILE A 432 -19.57 8.66 11.99
N ASP A 433 -20.74 8.32 12.51
CA ASP A 433 -20.93 7.97 13.92
C ASP A 433 -20.18 6.69 14.29
N ALA A 434 -20.21 5.67 13.43
CA ALA A 434 -19.47 4.43 13.66
C ALA A 434 -17.95 4.65 13.69
N HIS A 435 -17.42 5.49 12.79
CA HIS A 435 -16.01 5.89 12.82
C HIS A 435 -15.67 6.75 14.04
N ALA A 436 -16.54 7.68 14.43
CA ALA A 436 -16.32 8.52 15.61
C ALA A 436 -16.28 7.68 16.90
N ALA A 437 -17.12 6.65 17.01
CA ALA A 437 -17.07 5.70 18.12
C ALA A 437 -15.75 4.92 18.15
N LEU A 438 -15.30 4.42 17.00
CA LEU A 438 -14.02 3.73 16.87
C LEU A 438 -12.84 4.65 17.21
N ASP A 439 -12.83 5.87 16.69
CA ASP A 439 -11.79 6.87 16.96
C ASP A 439 -11.73 7.23 18.45
N SER A 440 -12.89 7.33 19.12
CA SER A 440 -12.96 7.58 20.56
C SER A 440 -12.35 6.42 21.37
N ALA A 441 -12.68 5.17 21.02
CA ALA A 441 -12.13 3.99 21.67
C ALA A 441 -10.59 3.90 21.48
N VAL A 442 -10.09 4.17 20.28
CA VAL A 442 -8.64 4.17 20.01
C VAL A 442 -7.95 5.35 20.71
N ALA A 443 -8.56 6.54 20.76
CA ALA A 443 -8.02 7.68 21.51
C ALA A 443 -7.86 7.34 23.00
N ALA A 444 -8.90 6.74 23.60
CA ALA A 444 -8.87 6.27 24.98
C ALA A 444 -7.78 5.21 25.21
N ALA A 445 -7.54 4.31 24.26
CA ALA A 445 -6.47 3.32 24.36
C ALA A 445 -5.06 3.93 24.40
N TYR A 446 -4.87 5.09 23.77
CA TYR A 446 -3.66 5.91 23.87
C TYR A 446 -3.64 6.85 25.10
N GLY A 447 -4.72 6.92 25.88
CA GLY A 447 -4.88 7.86 26.99
C GLY A 447 -5.10 9.31 26.53
N TRP A 448 -5.68 9.50 25.33
CA TRP A 448 -5.97 10.82 24.76
C TRP A 448 -7.44 11.19 24.91
N ASP A 449 -7.71 12.49 24.88
CA ASP A 449 -9.06 13.00 24.70
C ASP A 449 -9.61 12.66 23.31
N ALA A 450 -10.89 12.31 23.21
CA ALA A 450 -11.52 11.93 21.93
C ALA A 450 -11.43 13.05 20.87
N GLY A 451 -11.48 14.31 21.30
CA GLY A 451 -11.37 15.52 20.49
C GLY A 451 -9.93 15.95 20.17
N ILE A 452 -8.91 15.14 20.46
CA ILE A 452 -7.51 15.47 20.15
C ILE A 452 -7.34 15.86 18.68
N SER A 453 -6.71 17.01 18.41
CA SER A 453 -6.46 17.44 17.02
C SER A 453 -5.52 16.47 16.29
N GLU A 454 -5.67 16.35 14.97
CA GLU A 454 -4.79 15.50 14.13
C GLU A 454 -3.31 15.82 14.38
N GLN A 455 -2.96 17.11 14.41
CA GLN A 455 -1.59 17.55 14.64
C GLN A 455 -1.06 17.11 16.00
N LYS A 456 -1.85 17.27 17.08
CA LYS A 456 -1.42 16.81 18.41
C LYS A 456 -1.29 15.29 18.46
N ALA A 457 -2.19 14.55 17.83
CA ALA A 457 -2.12 13.10 17.74
C ALA A 457 -0.87 12.63 16.96
N LEU A 458 -0.58 13.20 15.79
CA LEU A 458 0.63 12.90 15.01
C LEU A 458 1.91 13.17 15.80
N ARG A 459 1.94 14.24 16.60
CA ARG A 459 3.09 14.55 17.46
C ARG A 459 3.27 13.49 18.53
N ASN A 460 2.19 13.10 19.20
CA ASN A 460 2.21 12.06 20.22
C ASN A 460 2.63 10.71 19.61
N LEU A 461 2.12 10.36 18.43
CA LEU A 461 2.54 9.17 17.69
C LEU A 461 4.05 9.23 17.39
N LEU A 462 4.59 10.35 16.89
CA LEU A 462 6.03 10.44 16.63
C LEU A 462 6.87 10.26 17.91
N VAL A 463 6.43 10.80 19.05
CA VAL A 463 7.08 10.58 20.36
C VAL A 463 7.05 9.09 20.73
N LEU A 464 5.91 8.42 20.57
CA LEU A 464 5.78 6.98 20.83
C LEU A 464 6.65 6.15 19.87
N ASN A 465 6.73 6.53 18.59
CA ASN A 465 7.60 5.89 17.61
C ASN A 465 9.09 5.99 18.03
N ALA A 466 9.51 7.18 18.46
CA ALA A 466 10.88 7.40 18.93
C ALA A 466 11.21 6.60 20.20
N ALA A 467 10.23 6.38 21.07
CA ALA A 467 10.36 5.52 22.26
C ALA A 467 10.40 4.03 21.90
N GLY A 468 9.52 3.58 21.00
CA GLY A 468 9.43 2.19 20.54
C GLY A 468 10.59 1.73 19.65
N GLY A 469 11.36 2.67 19.10
CA GLY A 469 12.62 2.39 18.38
C GLY A 469 13.82 2.13 19.29
N LYS A 470 13.67 2.23 20.61
CA LYS A 470 14.69 1.85 21.60
C LYS A 470 14.37 0.45 22.14
N SER A 471 14.82 -0.58 21.45
CA SER A 471 14.86 -1.96 21.97
C SER A 471 16.17 -2.61 21.54
#